data_AF-A0A2X1SFT4-F1
#
_entry.id   AF-A0A2X1SFT4-F1
#
_cell.length_a   1.000
_cell.length_b   1.000
_cell.length_c   1.000
_cell.angle_alpha   90.00
_cell.angle_beta   90.00
_cell.angle_gamma   90.00
#
_symmetry.space_group_name_H-M   'P 1'
#
loop_
_entity.id
_entity.type
_entity.pdbx_description
1 polymer ?
#
loop_
_entity_poly.entity_id
_entity_poly.type
_entity_poly.pdbx_seq_one_letter_code
_entity_poly.pdbx_strand_id
1 'polypeptide(L)'
;MIIGLGMQVKVLASAPDATDVAMSLFSGIFNIGIGAGALVGSQVSLHLSMASVGYVGAIPALVALVWSLMIFRRWPVSLEDHQPHHS
;
A
#
# COMPACT_ATOMS: atom_id res chain seq x y z
N MET A 1 1.24 -6.69 -8.91
CA MET A 1 1.68 -7.67 -7.89
C MET A 1 2.94 -7.20 -7.15
N ILE A 2 3.98 -6.71 -7.83
CA ILE A 2 5.26 -6.29 -7.21
C ILE A 2 5.11 -5.27 -6.06
N ILE A 3 4.32 -4.21 -6.25
CA ILE A 3 4.14 -3.18 -5.21
C ILE A 3 3.47 -3.74 -3.95
N GLY A 4 2.44 -4.58 -4.11
CA GLY A 4 1.73 -5.20 -2.98
C GLY A 4 2.63 -6.14 -2.19
N LEU A 5 3.45 -6.94 -2.86
CA LEU A 5 4.43 -7.82 -2.22
C LEU A 5 5.51 -7.03 -1.47
N GLY A 6 6.04 -5.95 -2.07
CA GLY A 6 7.02 -5.10 -1.39
C GLY A 6 6.46 -4.42 -0.13
N MET A 7 5.21 -3.96 -0.18
CA MET A 7 4.56 -3.38 1.01
C MET A 7 4.28 -4.43 2.07
N GLN A 8 3.87 -5.65 1.69
CA GLN A 8 3.65 -6.75 2.61
C GLN A 8 4.94 -7.12 3.36
N VAL A 9 6.07 -7.24 2.64
CA VAL A 9 7.40 -7.44 3.21
C VAL A 9 7.74 -6.36 4.24
N LYS A 10 7.42 -5.10 3.95
CA LYS A 10 7.67 -4.00 4.89
C LYS A 10 6.78 -4.04 6.13
N VAL A 11 5.52 -4.48 6.01
CA VAL A 11 4.62 -4.68 7.16
C VAL A 11 5.18 -5.75 8.08
N LEU A 12 5.60 -6.89 7.52
CA LEU A 12 6.28 -7.96 8.25
C LEU A 12 7.53 -7.46 8.97
N ALA A 13 8.33 -6.61 8.31
CA ALA A 13 9.54 -6.04 8.89
C ALA A 13 9.29 -5.03 10.01
N SER A 14 8.14 -4.36 9.98
CA SER A 14 7.81 -3.29 10.93
C SER A 14 7.15 -3.81 12.21
N ALA A 15 6.55 -4.99 12.19
CA ALA A 15 5.87 -5.61 13.33
C ALA A 15 6.07 -7.14 13.35
N PRO A 16 7.32 -7.62 13.46
CA PRO A 16 7.62 -9.06 13.43
C PRO A 16 7.00 -9.83 14.60
N ASP A 17 6.86 -9.18 15.75
CA ASP A 17 6.28 -9.69 17.00
C ASP A 17 4.75 -9.85 16.95
N ALA A 18 4.07 -9.17 16.03
CA ALA A 18 2.61 -9.20 15.90
C ALA A 18 2.14 -9.45 14.45
N THR A 19 2.85 -10.34 13.74
CA THR A 19 2.67 -10.59 12.30
C THR A 19 1.21 -10.84 11.90
N ASP A 20 0.47 -11.69 12.62
CA ASP A 20 -0.92 -12.03 12.26
C ASP A 20 -1.84 -10.81 12.33
N VAL A 21 -1.67 -9.99 13.37
CA VAL A 21 -2.44 -8.74 13.54
C VAL A 21 -2.04 -7.75 12.45
N ALA A 22 -0.74 -7.55 12.21
CA ALA A 22 -0.22 -6.63 11.20
C ALA A 22 -0.71 -7.00 9.79
N MET A 23 -0.71 -8.29 9.46
CA MET A 23 -1.19 -8.82 8.18
C MET A 23 -2.71 -8.72 8.04
N SER A 24 -3.47 -8.93 9.12
CA SER A 24 -4.92 -8.74 9.09
C SER A 24 -5.31 -7.28 8.84
N LEU A 25 -4.59 -6.34 9.46
CA LEU A 25 -4.74 -4.90 9.23
C LEU A 25 -4.35 -4.53 7.81
N PHE A 26 -3.22 -5.05 7.30
CA PHE A 26 -2.78 -4.84 5.92
C PHE A 26 -3.84 -5.33 4.92
N SER A 27 -4.40 -6.51 5.12
CA SER A 27 -5.50 -7.03 4.30
C SER A 27 -6.75 -6.16 4.40
N GLY A 28 -7.11 -5.72 5.61
CA GLY A 28 -8.25 -4.85 5.85
C GLY A 28 -8.16 -3.54 5.06
N ILE A 29 -7.03 -2.83 5.15
CA ILE A 29 -6.83 -1.58 4.41
C ILE A 29 -6.74 -1.81 2.90
N PHE A 30 -6.22 -2.96 2.46
CA PHE A 30 -6.16 -3.31 1.04
C PHE A 30 -7.57 -3.44 0.44
N ASN A 31 -8.47 -4.13 1.15
CA ASN A 31 -9.88 -4.26 0.75
C ASN A 31 -10.60 -2.91 0.75
N ILE A 32 -10.36 -2.06 1.75
CA ILE A 32 -10.88 -0.69 1.78
C ILE A 32 -10.41 0.09 0.56
N GLY A 33 -9.13 -0.04 0.18
CA GLY A 33 -8.57 0.58 -1.01
C GLY A 33 -9.26 0.12 -2.30
N ILE A 34 -9.50 -1.18 -2.45
CA ILE A 34 -10.25 -1.74 -3.60
C ILE A 34 -11.66 -1.16 -3.66
N GLY A 35 -12.40 -1.22 -2.55
CA GLY A 35 -13.77 -0.72 -2.47
C GLY A 35 -13.88 0.78 -2.76
N ALA A 36 -12.99 1.57 -2.15
CA ALA A 36 -12.92 3.01 -2.37
C ALA A 36 -12.56 3.34 -3.83
N GLY A 37 -11.58 2.64 -4.41
CA GLY A 37 -11.20 2.82 -5.82
C GLY A 37 -12.34 2.49 -6.78
N ALA A 38 -13.07 1.40 -6.53
CA ALA A 38 -14.24 1.02 -7.32
C ALA A 38 -15.38 2.06 -7.20
N LEU A 39 -15.64 2.55 -5.99
CA LEU A 39 -16.65 3.58 -5.76
C LEU A 39 -16.28 4.88 -6.49
N VAL A 40 -15.06 5.39 -6.31
CA VAL A 40 -14.58 6.59 -6.98
C VAL A 40 -14.62 6.42 -8.50
N GLY A 41 -14.16 5.28 -9.01
CA GLY A 41 -14.22 4.95 -10.44
C GLY A 41 -15.65 4.97 -10.98
N SER A 42 -16.60 4.41 -10.24
CA SER A 42 -18.03 4.47 -10.58
C SER A 42 -18.56 5.91 -10.60
N GLN A 43 -18.24 6.72 -9.58
CA GLN A 43 -18.68 8.11 -9.52
C GLN A 43 -18.13 8.95 -10.68
N VAL A 44 -16.84 8.79 -11.01
CA VAL A 44 -16.20 9.46 -12.14
C VAL A 44 -16.81 9.04 -13.47
N SER A 45 -17.16 7.76 -13.60
CA SER A 45 -17.80 7.22 -14.80
C SER A 45 -19.21 7.78 -15.01
N LEU A 46 -19.96 7.99 -13.93
CA LEU A 46 -21.32 8.54 -13.97
C LEU A 46 -21.36 10.05 -14.20
N HIS A 47 -20.44 10.82 -13.59
CA HIS A 47 -20.52 12.29 -13.57
C HIS A 47 -19.58 12.99 -14.55
N LEU A 48 -18.53 12.31 -15.02
CA LEU A 48 -17.53 12.90 -15.93
C LEU A 48 -17.47 12.10 -17.24
N SER A 49 -16.82 10.94 -17.20
CA SER A 49 -16.69 9.98 -18.31
C SER A 49 -15.79 8.82 -17.89
N MET A 50 -16.04 7.62 -18.43
CA MET A 50 -15.15 6.46 -18.27
C MET A 50 -13.69 6.76 -18.68
N ALA A 51 -13.48 7.62 -19.69
CA ALA A 51 -12.14 8.01 -20.12
C ALA A 51 -11.36 8.81 -19.06
N SER A 52 -12.07 9.47 -18.13
CA SER A 52 -11.46 10.32 -17.11
C SER A 52 -11.02 9.57 -15.85
N VAL A 53 -11.42 8.31 -15.69
CA VAL A 53 -11.11 7.48 -14.52
C VAL A 53 -9.60 7.34 -14.30
N GLY A 54 -8.83 7.18 -15.38
CA GLY A 54 -7.36 7.10 -15.32
C GLY A 54 -6.73 8.37 -14.76
N TYR A 55 -7.19 9.55 -15.19
CA TYR A 55 -6.68 10.83 -14.71
C TYR A 55 -7.02 11.07 -13.24
N VAL A 56 -8.25 10.74 -12.82
CA VAL A 56 -8.64 10.87 -11.41
C VAL A 56 -7.86 9.88 -10.54
N GLY A 57 -7.64 8.66 -11.01
CA GLY A 57 -6.83 7.66 -10.32
C GLY A 57 -5.34 8.00 -10.24
N ALA A 58 -4.82 8.81 -11.17
CA ALA A 58 -3.43 9.25 -11.14
C ALA A 58 -3.13 10.19 -9.96
N ILE A 59 -4.12 10.96 -9.49
CA ILE A 59 -3.96 11.88 -8.36
C ILE A 59 -3.56 11.15 -7.07
N PRO A 60 -4.36 10.18 -6.55
CA PRO A 60 -3.97 9.44 -5.35
C PRO A 60 -2.73 8.56 -5.59
N ALA A 61 -2.49 8.07 -6.81
CA ALA A 61 -1.28 7.31 -7.12
C ALA A 61 -0.01 8.17 -6.97
N LEU A 62 -0.04 9.43 -7.42
CA LEU A 62 1.08 10.36 -7.27
C LEU A 62 1.31 10.73 -5.80
N VAL A 63 0.24 11.00 -5.05
CA VAL A 63 0.32 11.25 -3.60
C VAL A 63 0.93 10.04 -2.88
N ALA A 64 0.49 8.83 -3.19
CA ALA A 64 1.02 7.60 -2.62
C ALA A 64 2.50 7.39 -2.98
N LEU A 65 2.92 7.72 -4.21
CA LEU A 65 4.32 7.63 -4.63
C LEU A 65 5.21 8.60 -3.82
N VAL A 66 4.84 9.87 -3.73
CA VAL A 66 5.57 10.87 -2.96
C VAL A 66 5.67 10.45 -1.50
N TRP A 67 4.55 10.03 -0.91
CA TRP A 67 4.49 9.57 0.47
C TRP A 67 5.37 8.33 0.72
N SER A 68 5.32 7.37 -0.19
CA SER A 68 6.14 6.16 -0.16
C SER A 68 7.63 6.49 -0.17
N LEU A 69 8.07 7.38 -1.06
CA LEU A 69 9.46 7.86 -1.11
C LEU A 69 9.88 8.54 0.20
N MET A 70 9.02 9.38 0.79
CA MET A 70 9.32 10.02 2.08
C MET A 70 9.47 9.01 3.20
N ILE A 71 8.55 8.04 3.32
CA ILE A 71 8.59 7.02 4.37
C ILE A 71 9.80 6.11 4.20
N PHE A 72 10.14 5.69 2.97
CA PHE A 72 11.33 4.86 2.73
C PHE A 72 12.62 5.58 3.09
N ARG A 73 12.70 6.90 2.86
CA ARG A 73 13.86 7.69 3.29
C ARG A 73 13.89 7.90 4.81
N ARG A 74 12.72 8.05 5.44
CA ARG A 74 12.62 8.35 6.87
C ARG A 74 12.80 7.12 7.76
N TRP A 75 12.35 5.96 7.29
CA TRP A 75 12.41 4.66 7.98
C TRP A 75 12.85 3.56 7.00
N PRO A 76 14.17 3.43 6.77
CA PRO A 76 14.74 2.30 6.04
C PRO A 76 14.77 1.08 6.96
N VAL A 77 13.64 0.38 7.07
CA VAL A 77 13.54 -0.90 7.80
C VAL A 77 13.68 -2.04 6.80
N SER A 78 14.66 -2.92 6.98
CA SER A 78 14.86 -4.14 6.17
C SER A 78 14.65 -5.40 7.01
N LEU A 79 14.18 -6.48 6.37
CA LEU A 79 13.97 -7.76 7.07
C LEU A 79 15.28 -8.40 7.54
N GLU A 80 16.41 -8.17 6.86
CA GLU A 80 17.72 -8.68 7.28
C GLU A 80 18.15 -8.25 8.69
N ASP A 81 17.70 -7.11 9.20
CA ASP A 81 18.10 -6.62 10.54
C ASP A 81 17.59 -7.50 11.69
N HIS A 82 16.61 -8.38 11.43
CA HIS A 82 15.97 -9.23 12.45
C HIS A 82 16.33 -10.71 12.32
N GLN A 83 17.23 -11.07 11.40
CA GLN A 83 17.68 -12.44 11.26
C GLN A 83 18.75 -12.72 12.33
N PRO A 84 18.50 -13.56 13.36
CA PRO A 84 19.56 -13.95 14.27
C PRO A 84 20.66 -14.63 13.46
N HIS A 85 21.90 -14.14 13.61
CA HIS A 85 23.07 -14.82 13.10
C HIS A 85 23.14 -16.21 13.74
N HIS A 86 22.58 -17.21 13.07
CA HIS A 86 22.79 -18.61 13.41
C HIS A 86 24.23 -18.97 13.01
N SER A 87 25.15 -18.74 13.95
CA SER A 87 26.48 -19.35 14.01
C SER A 87 26.40 -20.78 14.53
#